data_AF-A0A6I3GC59-F1
#
_entry.id   AF-A0A6I3GC59-F1
#
_cell.length_a   1.000
_cell.length_b   1.000
_cell.length_c   1.000
_cell.angle_alpha   90.00
_cell.angle_beta   90.00
_cell.angle_gamma   90.00
#
_symmetry.space_group_name_H-M   'P 1'
#
loop_
_entity.id
_entity.type
_entity.pdbx_description
1 polymer ?
#
loop_
_entity_poly.entity_id
_entity_poly.type
_entity_poly.pdbx_seq_one_letter_code
_entity_poly.pdbx_strand_id
1 'polypeptide(L)' 'PKLLRLCVPLVRHGGEILALKGSKAAEEIEDAKRLQKKFGIASFDIELAGSGLLSEPTLVVRTKLV' A
#
# COMPACT_ATOMS: atom_id res chain seq x y z
N PRO A 1 0.07 -4.04 -9.75
CA PRO A 1 -1.12 -3.14 -9.83
C PRO A 1 -0.78 -1.78 -10.48
N LYS A 2 -1.75 -1.13 -11.14
CA LYS A 2 -1.55 0.14 -11.87
C LYS A 2 -1.07 1.29 -10.95
N LEU A 3 -1.59 1.38 -9.73
CA LEU A 3 -1.20 2.39 -8.74
C LEU A 3 0.29 2.35 -8.40
N LEU A 4 0.85 1.18 -8.08
CA LEU A 4 2.29 1.08 -7.78
C LEU A 4 3.18 1.52 -8.95
N ARG A 5 2.78 1.22 -10.20
CA ARG A 5 3.51 1.68 -11.39
C ARG A 5 3.51 3.20 -11.54
N LEU A 6 2.44 3.86 -11.08
CA LEU A 6 2.29 5.31 -11.13
C LEU A 6 3.04 5.99 -9.98
N CYS A 7 2.89 5.45 -8.77
CA CYS A 7 3.32 6.12 -7.54
C CYS A 7 4.78 5.87 -7.19
N VAL A 8 5.31 4.66 -7.39
CA VAL A 8 6.69 4.32 -6.98
C VAL A 8 7.74 5.30 -7.55
N PRO A 9 7.71 5.69 -8.83
CA PRO A 9 8.69 6.64 -9.38
C PRO A 9 8.65 8.05 -8.76
N LEU A 10 7.57 8.40 -8.05
CA LEU A 10 7.37 9.71 -7.43
C LEU A 10 7.85 9.75 -5.97
N VAL A 11 8.16 8.58 -5.39
CA VAL A 11 8.48 8.43 -3.98
C VAL A 11 10.00 8.35 -3.80
N ARG A 12 10.52 9.08 -2.82
CA ARG A 12 11.95 9.04 -2.47
C ARG A 12 12.31 7.68 -1.89
N HIS A 13 13.60 7.33 -1.97
CA HIS A 13 14.17 6.16 -1.30
C HIS A 13 13.78 6.11 0.19
N GLY A 14 13.40 4.94 0.69
CA GLY A 14 12.89 4.75 2.05
C GLY A 14 11.50 5.35 2.33
N GLY A 15 10.87 6.01 1.33
CA GLY A 15 9.56 6.62 1.46
C GLY A 15 8.40 5.61 1.42
N GLU A 16 7.19 6.11 1.59
CA GLU A 16 6.00 5.27 1.72
C GLU A 16 4.84 5.75 0.84
N ILE A 17 4.02 4.81 0.39
CA ILE A 17 2.75 5.06 -0.32
C ILE A 17 1.61 4.59 0.59
N LEU A 18 0.65 5.47 0.84
CA LEU A 18 -0.60 5.14 1.50
C LEU A 18 -1.73 5.15 0.47
N ALA A 19 -2.33 3.99 0.22
CA ALA A 19 -3.42 3.84 -0.72
C ALA A 19 -4.71 3.46 0.02
N LEU A 20 -5.77 4.26 -0.14
CA LEU A 20 -7.11 3.87 0.29
C LEU A 20 -7.58 2.69 -0.57
N LYS A 21 -8.07 1.64 0.08
CA LYS A 21 -8.45 0.39 -0.56
C LYS A 21 -9.76 -0.14 0.01
N GLY A 22 -10.39 -1.01 -0.77
CA GLY A 22 -11.58 -1.73 -0.35
C GLY A 22 -11.25 -3.08 0.28
N SER A 23 -12.29 -3.89 0.49
CA SER A 23 -12.22 -5.22 1.11
C SER A 23 -11.25 -6.20 0.41
N LYS A 24 -10.95 -6.00 -0.87
CA LYS A 24 -10.03 -6.86 -1.66
C LYS A 24 -8.54 -6.55 -1.48
N ALA A 25 -8.18 -5.68 -0.55
CA ALA A 25 -6.79 -5.24 -0.38
C ALA A 25 -5.79 -6.39 -0.17
N ALA A 26 -6.16 -7.42 0.57
CA ALA A 26 -5.30 -8.57 0.81
C ALA A 26 -4.96 -9.32 -0.49
N GLU A 27 -5.96 -9.61 -1.33
CA GLU A 27 -5.77 -10.23 -2.64
C GLU A 27 -4.89 -9.35 -3.55
N GLU A 28 -5.14 -8.04 -3.57
CA GLU A 28 -4.34 -7.09 -4.36
C GLU A 28 -2.87 -7.03 -3.92
N ILE A 29 -2.58 -7.20 -2.63
CA ILE A 29 -1.23 -7.25 -2.08
C ILE A 29 -0.52 -8.52 -2.54
N GLU A 30 -1.16 -9.70 -2.46
CA GLU A 30 -0.55 -10.95 -2.94
C GLU A 30 -0.15 -10.85 -4.42
N ASP A 31 -1.03 -10.27 -5.24
CA ASP A 31 -0.74 -9.97 -6.63
C ASP A 31 0.43 -8.98 -6.81
N ALA A 32 0.58 -8.03 -5.89
CA ALA A 32 1.63 -7.03 -5.92
C ALA A 32 3.00 -7.56 -5.45
N LYS A 33 3.05 -8.62 -4.64
CA LYS A 33 4.32 -9.17 -4.11
C LYS A 33 5.34 -9.50 -5.18
N ARG A 34 4.91 -9.99 -6.34
CA ARG A 34 5.79 -10.27 -7.51
C ARG A 34 6.57 -9.04 -8.00
N LEU A 35 6.11 -7.83 -7.68
CA LEU A 35 6.71 -6.58 -8.09
C LEU A 35 7.67 -6.00 -7.05
N GLN A 36 7.80 -6.60 -5.86
CA GLN A 36 8.61 -6.03 -4.76
C GLN A 36 10.05 -5.78 -5.18
N LYS A 37 10.71 -6.80 -5.75
CA LYS A 37 12.09 -6.67 -6.23
C LYS A 37 12.23 -5.62 -7.32
N LYS A 38 11.26 -5.55 -8.24
CA LYS A 38 11.29 -4.61 -9.37
C LYS A 38 11.14 -3.15 -8.90
N PHE A 39 10.34 -2.91 -7.88
CA PHE A 39 10.00 -1.59 -7.41
C PHE A 39 10.69 -1.20 -6.10
N GLY A 40 11.60 -2.03 -5.60
CA GLY A 40 12.27 -1.78 -4.33
C GLY A 40 11.27 -1.63 -3.18
N ILE A 41 10.29 -2.52 -3.08
CA ILE A 41 9.30 -2.49 -2.00
C ILE A 41 9.80 -3.36 -0.86
N ALA A 42 9.91 -2.76 0.33
CA ALA A 42 10.31 -3.42 1.56
C ALA A 42 9.14 -4.15 2.25
N SER A 43 7.95 -3.54 2.31
CA SER A 43 6.78 -4.13 2.96
C SER A 43 5.44 -3.69 2.37
N PHE A 44 4.41 -4.48 2.67
CA PHE A 44 3.00 -4.11 2.51
C PHE A 44 2.27 -4.36 3.83
N ASP A 45 1.55 -3.37 4.32
CA ASP A 45 0.80 -3.44 5.58
C ASP A 45 -0.64 -2.94 5.35
N ILE A 46 -1.62 -3.63 5.94
CA ILE A 46 -3.03 -3.21 5.91
C ILE A 46 -3.37 -2.55 7.25
N GLU A 47 -3.91 -1.34 7.17
CA GLU A 47 -4.28 -0.53 8.33
C GLU A 47 -5.74 -0.07 8.22
N LEU A 48 -6.39 0.12 9.37
CA LEU A 48 -7.71 0.77 9.46
C LEU A 48 -7.53 2.20 9.95
N ALA A 49 -7.51 3.15 9.01
CA ALA A 49 -7.40 4.57 9.30
C ALA A 49 -8.71 5.10 9.89
N GLY A 50 -8.61 5.77 11.04
CA GLY A 50 -9.77 6.26 11.79
C GLY A 50 -10.39 5.25 12.76
N SER A 51 -9.77 4.09 12.97
CA SER A 51 -10.20 3.13 14.00
C SER A 51 -10.27 3.82 15.38
N GLY A 52 -11.41 3.71 16.06
CA GLY A 52 -11.68 4.36 17.35
C GLY A 52 -12.04 5.84 17.28
N LEU A 53 -12.06 6.46 16.09
CA LEU A 53 -12.40 7.87 15.87
C LEU A 53 -13.63 8.04 14.97
N LEU A 54 -13.80 7.16 13.99
CA LEU A 54 -14.90 7.17 13.03
C LEU A 54 -15.80 5.95 13.22
N SER A 55 -17.09 6.10 12.96
CA SER A 55 -18.03 4.98 12.92
C SER A 55 -17.69 3.98 11.82
N GLU A 56 -17.10 4.47 10.71
CA GLU A 56 -16.68 3.67 9.57
C GLU A 56 -15.22 3.98 9.21
N PRO A 57 -14.25 3.23 9.75
CA PRO A 57 -12.84 3.41 9.42
C PRO A 57 -12.54 2.96 7.99
N THR A 58 -11.53 3.58 7.38
CA THR A 58 -11.12 3.28 5.99
C THR A 58 -9.93 2.33 5.96
N LEU A 59 -9.98 1.34 5.07
CA LEU A 59 -8.86 0.43 4.86
C LEU A 59 -7.78 1.12 4.01
N VAL A 60 -6.55 1.11 4.52
CA VAL A 60 -5.37 1.69 3.89
C VAL A 60 -4.33 0.59 3.70
N VAL A 61 -3.70 0.56 2.53
CA VAL A 61 -2.50 -0.24 2.30
C VAL A 61 -1.29 0.69 2.33
N ARG A 62 -0.40 0.45 3.29
CA ARG A 62 0.93 1.06 3.36
C ARG A 62 1.90 0.22 2.56
N THR A 63 2.64 0.86 1.66
CA THR A 63 3.75 0.25 0.91
C THR A 63 5.01 1.02 1.23
N LYS A 64 5.99 0.37 1.86
CA LYS A 64 7.28 0.98 2.17
C LYS A 64 8.32 0.65 1.11
N LEU A 65 9.06 1.63 0.63
CA LEU A 65 10.18 1.40 -0.28
C LEU A 65 11.46 1.16 0.52
N VAL A 66 12.39 0.37 -0.04
CA VAL A 66 13.77 0.30 0.46
C VAL A 66 14.42 1.66 0.36
#